data_AF-A0A964ZEU7-F1
#
_entry.id   AF-A0A964ZEU7-F1
#
_cell.length_a   1.000
_cell.length_b   1.000
_cell.length_c   1.000
_cell.angle_alpha   90.00
_cell.angle_beta   90.00
_cell.angle_gamma   90.00
#
_symmetry.space_group_name_H-M   'P 1'
#
loop_
_entity.id
_entity.type
_entity.pdbx_description
1 polymer ?
#
loop_
_entity_poly.entity_id
_entity_poly.type
_entity_poly.pdbx_seq_one_letter_code
_entity_poly.pdbx_strand_id
1 'polypeptide(L)'
;MGIFYQMSYFVGIDSDGTVFDSMEVKQKRVFQPMALELWGLQAVENQFREAADFINLYSTHRGTNRFQGLVMVFENLRRNSALARQLPDPSALREFVLSGRSLS
;
A
#
# COMPACT_ATOMS: atom_id res chain seq x y z
N MET A 1 -21.53 43.47 -14.28
CA MET A 1 -22.27 42.31 -13.78
C MET A 1 -21.53 41.07 -14.24
N GLY A 2 -20.68 40.49 -13.39
CA GLY A 2 -19.82 39.35 -13.75
C GLY A 2 -20.49 38.04 -13.40
N ILE A 3 -20.59 37.12 -14.36
CA ILE A 3 -21.17 35.80 -14.16
C ILE A 3 -20.06 34.91 -13.57
N PHE A 4 -20.15 34.57 -12.29
CA PHE A 4 -19.30 33.56 -11.67
C PHE A 4 -19.96 32.19 -11.85
N TYR A 5 -19.30 31.29 -12.57
CA TYR A 5 -19.74 29.90 -12.68
C TYR A 5 -19.20 29.11 -11.48
N GLN A 6 -20.10 28.62 -10.64
CA GLN A 6 -19.77 27.74 -9.53
C GLN A 6 -20.04 26.30 -9.97
N MET A 7 -19.00 25.47 -10.05
CA MET A 7 -19.15 24.06 -10.40
C MET A 7 -19.63 23.28 -9.17
N SER A 8 -20.74 22.54 -9.30
CA SER A 8 -21.39 21.79 -8.21
C SER A 8 -20.69 20.48 -7.83
N TYR A 9 -19.62 20.11 -8.53
CA TYR A 9 -18.92 18.83 -8.36
C TYR A 9 -17.41 19.00 -8.58
N PHE A 10 -16.62 18.22 -7.84
CA PHE A 10 -15.19 18.08 -8.03
C PHE A 10 -14.89 16.83 -8.88
N VAL A 11 -14.12 16.99 -9.95
CA VAL A 11 -13.61 15.89 -10.76
C VAL A 11 -12.09 15.87 -10.63
N GLY A 12 -11.55 14.87 -9.92
CA GLY A 12 -10.12 14.61 -9.82
C GLY A 12 -9.71 13.54 -10.82
N ILE A 13 -8.78 13.86 -11.72
CA ILE A 13 -8.15 12.88 -12.61
C ILE A 13 -6.73 12.64 -12.09
N ASP A 14 -6.44 11.39 -11.75
CA ASP A 14 -5.11 10.95 -11.39
C ASP A 14 -4.59 9.96 -12.46
N SER A 15 -3.30 10.05 -12.77
CA SER A 15 -2.63 9.10 -13.67
C SER A 15 -2.66 7.68 -13.13
N ASP A 16 -2.81 7.54 -11.81
CA ASP A 16 -2.78 6.26 -11.12
C ASP A 16 -4.18 5.69 -10.84
N GLY A 17 -5.22 6.47 -11.11
CA GLY A 17 -6.57 6.22 -10.58
C GLY A 17 -7.63 5.74 -11.58
N THR A 18 -7.54 6.05 -12.88
CA THR A 18 -8.71 5.80 -13.76
C THR A 18 -8.40 5.61 -15.25
N VAL A 19 -7.33 6.20 -15.78
CA VAL A 19 -7.08 6.19 -17.24
C VAL A 19 -6.17 5.04 -17.66
N PHE A 20 -5.24 4.62 -16.80
CA PHE A 20 -4.29 3.55 -17.07
C PHE A 20 -4.15 2.63 -15.86
N ASP A 21 -4.02 1.32 -16.09
CA ASP A 21 -3.64 0.38 -15.03
C ASP A 21 -2.12 0.46 -14.74
N SER A 22 -1.71 1.63 -14.23
CA SER A 22 -0.33 1.88 -13.83
C SER A 22 -0.05 1.34 -12.42
N MET A 23 -1.08 1.10 -11.61
CA MET A 23 -0.92 0.64 -10.23
C MET A 23 -0.48 -0.82 -10.13
N GLU A 24 -1.02 -1.71 -10.95
CA GLU A 24 -0.62 -3.13 -10.92
C GLU A 24 0.87 -3.28 -11.27
N VAL A 25 1.32 -2.61 -12.34
CA VAL A 25 2.72 -2.67 -12.75
C VAL A 25 3.66 -2.04 -11.70
N LYS A 26 3.28 -0.92 -11.08
CA LYS A 26 4.09 -0.29 -10.00
C LYS A 26 4.20 -1.22 -8.79
N GLN A 27 3.11 -1.83 -8.35
CA GLN A 27 3.12 -2.75 -7.22
C GLN A 27 4.00 -3.98 -7.51
N LYS A 28 3.74 -4.67 -8.63
CA LYS A 28 4.39 -5.96 -8.93
C LYS A 28 5.84 -5.82 -9.37
N ARG A 29 6.20 -4.75 -10.09
CA ARG A 29 7.54 -4.57 -10.67
C ARG A 29 8.45 -3.63 -9.89
N VAL A 30 7.90 -2.76 -9.03
CA VAL A 30 8.71 -1.77 -8.30
C VAL A 30 8.58 -1.98 -6.80
N PHE A 31 7.38 -1.85 -6.23
CA PHE A 31 7.24 -1.81 -4.77
C PHE A 31 7.48 -3.16 -4.10
N GLN A 32 6.89 -4.24 -4.62
CA GLN A 32 7.04 -5.57 -4.03
C GLN A 32 8.49 -6.09 -4.11
N PRO A 33 9.21 -6.00 -5.24
CA PRO A 33 10.61 -6.41 -5.29
C PRO A 33 11.48 -5.63 -4.31
N MET A 34 11.32 -4.30 -4.25
CA MET A 34 12.04 -3.45 -3.31
C MET A 34 11.76 -3.85 -1.86
N ALA A 35 10.50 -4.17 -1.54
CA ALA A 35 10.13 -4.58 -0.20
C ALA A 35 10.71 -5.95 0.18
N LEU A 36 10.68 -6.92 -0.74
CA LEU A 36 11.28 -8.24 -0.53
C LEU A 36 12.77 -8.12 -0.19
N GLU A 37 13.48 -7.26 -0.92
CA GLU A 37 14.89 -6.99 -0.71
C GLU A 37 15.16 -6.27 0.63
N LEU A 38 14.53 -5.11 0.85
CA LEU A 38 14.81 -4.24 2.00
C LEU A 38 14.49 -4.90 3.35
N TRP A 39 13.47 -5.77 3.39
CA TRP A 39 13.02 -6.43 4.62
C TRP A 39 13.39 -7.91 4.71
N GLY A 40 14.18 -8.44 3.76
CA GLY A 40 14.66 -9.82 3.80
C GLY A 40 13.53 -10.87 3.79
N LEU A 41 12.53 -10.69 2.94
CA LEU A 41 11.29 -11.48 2.95
C LEU A 41 11.28 -12.65 1.97
N GLN A 42 12.44 -13.06 1.43
CA GLN A 42 12.56 -14.10 0.40
C GLN A 42 11.98 -15.45 0.86
N ALA A 43 12.11 -15.78 2.16
CA ALA A 43 11.56 -17.01 2.72
C ALA A 43 10.02 -17.07 2.72
N VAL A 44 9.35 -15.92 2.56
CA VAL A 44 7.88 -15.80 2.50
C VAL A 44 7.41 -15.10 1.23
N GLU A 45 8.21 -15.12 0.15
CA GLU A 45 7.95 -14.31 -1.04
C GLU A 45 6.53 -14.49 -1.60
N ASN A 46 6.07 -15.73 -1.77
CA ASN A 46 4.74 -16.01 -2.29
C ASN A 46 3.64 -15.44 -1.36
N GLN A 47 3.75 -15.67 -0.05
CA GLN A 47 2.79 -15.14 0.93
C GLN A 47 2.81 -13.60 0.97
N PHE A 48 3.99 -12.99 0.81
CA PHE A 48 4.14 -11.54 0.77
C PHE A 48 3.46 -10.96 -0.47
N ARG A 49 3.71 -11.54 -1.65
CA ARG A 49 3.10 -11.09 -2.91
C ARG A 49 1.58 -11.22 -2.88
N GLU A 50 1.05 -12.34 -2.40
CA GLU A 50 -0.39 -12.54 -2.24
C GLU A 50 -1.02 -11.49 -1.31
N ALA A 51 -0.41 -11.25 -0.15
CA ALA A 51 -0.88 -10.24 0.79
C ALA A 51 -0.78 -8.82 0.19
N ALA A 52 0.32 -8.50 -0.48
CA ALA A 52 0.56 -7.21 -1.10
C ALA A 52 -0.40 -6.94 -2.27
N ASP A 53 -0.66 -7.94 -3.12
CA ASP A 53 -1.63 -7.84 -4.21
C ASP A 53 -3.05 -7.66 -3.66
N PHE A 54 -3.45 -8.48 -2.68
CA PHE A 54 -4.78 -8.34 -2.07
C PHE A 54 -4.99 -6.95 -1.44
N ILE A 55 -4.04 -6.50 -0.62
CA ILE A 55 -4.17 -5.22 0.09
C ILE A 55 -4.09 -4.03 -0.88
N ASN A 56 -3.11 -4.03 -1.79
CA ASN A 56 -2.80 -2.82 -2.58
C ASN A 56 -3.51 -2.77 -3.94
N LEU A 57 -4.04 -3.89 -4.45
CA LEU A 57 -4.67 -3.96 -5.77
C LEU A 57 -6.12 -4.46 -5.73
N TYR A 58 -6.42 -5.48 -4.93
CA TYR A 58 -7.68 -6.25 -5.07
C TYR A 58 -8.60 -6.22 -3.85
N SER A 59 -8.47 -5.22 -2.98
CA SER A 59 -9.34 -5.02 -1.82
C SER A 59 -9.82 -3.58 -1.70
N THR A 60 -10.70 -3.32 -0.73
CA THR A 60 -11.16 -1.98 -0.36
C THR A 60 -10.04 -1.09 0.21
N HIS A 61 -8.85 -1.64 0.48
CA HIS A 61 -7.67 -0.90 0.89
C HIS A 61 -6.82 -0.40 -0.29
N ARG A 62 -7.21 -0.72 -1.54
CA ARG A 62 -6.55 -0.21 -2.74
C ARG A 62 -6.45 1.32 -2.70
N GLY A 63 -5.26 1.85 -2.94
CA GLY A 63 -5.00 3.29 -2.91
C GLY A 63 -4.79 3.87 -1.51
N THR A 64 -4.72 3.03 -0.47
CA THR A 64 -4.27 3.49 0.86
C THR A 64 -2.83 4.00 0.81
N ASN A 65 -2.43 4.78 1.83
CA ASN A 65 -1.07 5.26 1.93
C ASN A 65 -0.07 4.10 1.99
N ARG A 66 1.09 4.24 1.35
CA ARG A 66 2.10 3.17 1.25
C ARG A 66 2.55 2.62 2.61
N PHE A 67 2.69 3.47 3.62
CA PHE A 67 3.08 3.03 4.96
C PHE A 67 1.95 2.27 5.65
N GLN A 68 0.70 2.72 5.48
CA GLN A 68 -0.49 2.01 5.98
C GLN A 68 -0.63 0.64 5.32
N GLY A 69 -0.50 0.57 4.00
CA GLY A 69 -0.53 -0.69 3.25
C GLY A 69 0.57 -1.65 3.70
N LEU A 70 1.79 -1.16 3.93
CA LEU A 70 2.90 -1.99 4.41
C LEU A 70 2.65 -2.55 5.81
N VAL A 71 2.08 -1.77 6.73
CA VAL A 71 1.64 -2.27 8.05
C VAL A 71 0.65 -3.42 7.89
N MET A 72 -0.37 -3.24 7.05
CA MET A 72 -1.38 -4.27 6.80
C MET A 72 -0.77 -5.57 6.22
N VAL A 73 0.21 -5.45 5.32
CA VAL A 73 0.92 -6.59 4.73
C VAL A 73 1.72 -7.35 5.79
N PHE A 74 2.51 -6.65 6.61
CA PHE A 74 3.29 -7.30 7.67
C PHE A 74 2.40 -7.97 8.72
N GLU A 75 1.28 -7.35 9.07
CA GLU A 75 0.34 -7.97 9.99
C GLU A 75 -0.36 -9.19 9.39
N ASN A 76 -0.69 -9.15 8.10
CA ASN A 76 -1.20 -10.31 7.40
C ASN A 76 -0.18 -11.46 7.43
N LEU A 77 1.06 -11.18 7.07
CA LEU A 77 2.14 -12.17 7.07
C LEU A 77 2.38 -12.78 8.45
N ARG A 78 2.42 -11.96 9.51
CA ARG A 78 2.63 -12.46 10.88
C ARG A 78 1.47 -13.33 11.37
N ARG A 79 0.24 -13.09 10.89
CA ARG A 79 -0.91 -13.94 11.22
C ARG A 79 -0.93 -15.26 10.46
N ASN A 80 -0.44 -15.26 9.22
CA ASN A 80 -0.64 -16.38 8.27
C ASN A 80 0.63 -17.19 7.97
N SER A 81 1.81 -16.74 8.39
CA SER A 81 3.07 -17.44 8.14
C SER A 81 3.55 -18.22 9.35
N ALA A 82 4.04 -19.45 9.12
CA ALA A 82 4.75 -20.23 10.14
C ALA A 82 6.05 -19.54 10.62
N LEU A 83 6.57 -18.59 9.82
CA LEU A 83 7.79 -17.83 10.12
C LEU A 83 7.50 -16.50 10.87
N ALA A 84 6.32 -16.32 11.47
CA ALA A 84 5.90 -15.09 12.14
C ALA A 84 6.95 -14.46 13.07
N ARG A 85 7.77 -15.26 13.76
CA ARG A 85 8.83 -14.77 14.66
C ARG A 85 10.04 -14.18 13.94
N GLN A 86 10.27 -14.57 12.68
CA GLN A 86 11.39 -14.12 11.84
C GLN A 86 11.02 -12.92 10.97
N LEU A 87 9.71 -12.62 10.86
CA LEU A 87 9.20 -11.52 10.07
C LEU A 87 9.34 -10.17 10.81
N PRO A 88 9.43 -9.04 10.07
CA PRO A 88 9.46 -7.70 10.64
C PRO A 88 8.31 -7.47 11.63
N ASP A 89 8.60 -6.78 12.73
CA ASP A 89 7.57 -6.27 13.64
C ASP A 89 7.06 -4.92 13.14
N PRO A 90 5.77 -4.80 12.76
CA PRO A 90 5.22 -3.56 12.24
C PRO A 90 4.97 -2.50 13.32
N SER A 91 5.21 -2.75 14.61
CA SER A 91 4.83 -1.86 15.71
C SER A 91 5.37 -0.43 15.54
N ALA A 92 6.67 -0.27 15.25
CA ALA A 92 7.26 1.06 15.03
C ALA A 92 6.68 1.77 13.79
N LEU A 93 6.41 1.02 12.72
CA LEU A 93 5.81 1.57 11.51
C LEU A 93 4.34 1.99 11.75
N ARG A 94 3.61 1.19 12.53
CA ARG A 94 2.23 1.48 12.97
C ARG A 94 2.20 2.73 13.84
N GLU A 95 3.14 2.88 14.78
CA GLU A 95 3.28 4.10 15.57
C GLU A 95 3.56 5.32 14.70
N PHE A 96 4.45 5.19 13.71
CA PHE A 96 4.70 6.27 12.74
C PHE A 96 3.43 6.66 11.98
N VAL A 97 2.69 5.69 11.47
CA VAL A 97 1.41 5.90 10.79
C VAL A 97 0.39 6.61 11.71
N LEU A 98 0.36 6.27 12.99
CA LEU A 98 -0.57 6.86 13.97
C LEU A 98 -0.09 8.18 14.58
N SER A 99 1.16 8.59 14.31
CA SER A 99 1.78 9.76 14.94
C SER A 99 1.18 11.12 14.52
N GLY A 100 0.33 11.15 13.50
CA GLY A 100 -0.21 12.39 12.92
C GLY A 100 0.80 13.17 12.07
N ARG A 101 2.03 12.64 11.89
CA ARG A 101 3.01 13.19 10.95
C ARG A 101 2.56 12.95 9.50
N SER A 102 3.03 13.79 8.59
CA SER A 102 2.79 13.60 7.16
C SER A 102 3.36 12.26 6.67
N LEU A 103 2.57 11.53 5.88
CA LEU A 103 2.92 10.25 5.28
C LEU A 103 3.29 10.38 3.79
N SER A 104 3.79 11.55 3.40
CA SER A 104 4.16 11.96 2.03
C SER A 104 4.84 10.87 1.21
#